data_AF-A0A7X9XAA0-F1
#
_entry.id   AF-A0A7X9XAA0-F1
#
_cell.length_a   1.000
_cell.length_b   1.000
_cell.length_c   1.000
_cell.angle_alpha   90.00
_cell.angle_beta   90.00
_cell.angle_gamma   90.00
#
_symmetry.space_group_name_H-M   'P 1'
#
loop_
_entity.id
_entity.type
_entity.pdbx_description
1 polymer ?
#
loop_
_entity_poly.entity_id
_entity_poly.type
_entity_poly.pdbx_seq_one_letter_code
_entity_poly.pdbx_strand_id
1 'polypeptide(L)'
;MKIKLLSKMRNLILQFLLTLLPLSIFSQEMKSYDERMQWFKDAKLGVFIHWGYYGVNGISESWSMYHQRITWEDYMKQGEQFTAEKYDPKEWAQLFKSMGADYVVMTSKHHDGLALWDSKYSKLDAKDHAKAGRDLYTPYVEAVRVAGMKVGVYYSLCDWSHPDYSPITFPRDEKTLRKLYPQGKTEKYWTEWQRFQYFNFNQMRELFDNYTPDLVWFDGDWEHKSHEWPSRAIKDSLLTWNPNVVVNSRLNQYGDYNTPEQDPPILTPDRPWELCMTMNTSWGYFPTDTDYKSSKYLVETLVESISKGGNLLINIGPKPNGEIAEEQRTRLEDIGRWVQKHDEAVHGTVAGLEYGHYFGPTTLSEDRKTIYLYNFQKPSEFVTLKGVKNKVKKIRVVGSDQELEYKVNDSAPWNEIPGIVQIFTPENIADEYVTVIAVEIEGEVELYRGIGHAIELN
;
A
#
# COMPACT_ATOMS: atom_id res chain seq x y z
N MET A 1 -32.35 -64.05 34.42
CA MET A 1 -31.92 -62.65 34.65
C MET A 1 -30.57 -62.27 34.03
N LYS A 2 -30.02 -63.05 33.06
CA LYS A 2 -28.69 -62.82 32.46
C LYS A 2 -28.69 -62.38 30.98
N ILE A 3 -29.86 -62.22 30.35
CA ILE A 3 -29.96 -61.92 28.90
C ILE A 3 -30.31 -60.45 28.62
N LYS A 4 -30.81 -59.69 29.62
CA LYS A 4 -31.16 -58.26 29.48
C LYS A 4 -30.00 -57.27 29.71
N LEU A 5 -28.84 -57.72 30.19
CA LEU A 5 -27.69 -56.82 30.45
C LEU A 5 -26.79 -56.62 29.21
N LEU A 6 -26.72 -57.61 28.32
CA LEU A 6 -25.85 -57.57 27.14
C LEU A 6 -26.39 -56.67 26.01
N SER A 7 -27.72 -56.47 25.90
CA SER A 7 -28.28 -55.58 24.87
C SER A 7 -28.21 -54.09 25.25
N LYS A 8 -28.14 -53.75 26.54
CA LYS A 8 -27.96 -52.36 27.00
C LYS A 8 -26.51 -51.88 26.89
N MET A 9 -25.53 -52.76 27.04
CA MET A 9 -24.11 -52.40 26.84
C MET A 9 -23.74 -52.22 25.37
N ARG A 10 -24.41 -52.92 24.44
CA ARG A 10 -24.13 -52.79 23.00
C ARG A 10 -24.63 -51.46 22.41
N ASN A 11 -25.72 -50.91 22.95
CA ASN A 11 -26.24 -49.59 22.54
C ASN A 11 -25.49 -48.42 23.19
N LEU A 12 -24.91 -48.60 24.39
CA LEU A 12 -24.06 -47.56 24.97
C LEU A 12 -22.70 -47.43 24.26
N ILE A 13 -22.12 -48.55 23.83
CA ILE A 13 -20.85 -48.54 23.09
C ILE A 13 -21.04 -47.99 21.67
N LEU A 14 -22.17 -48.26 21.00
CA LEU A 14 -22.46 -47.64 19.70
C LEU A 14 -22.82 -46.15 19.78
N GLN A 15 -23.37 -45.66 20.91
CA GLN A 15 -23.60 -44.22 21.10
C GLN A 15 -22.34 -43.46 21.54
N PHE A 16 -21.35 -44.13 22.14
CA PHE A 16 -20.06 -43.52 22.48
C PHE A 16 -19.04 -43.53 21.32
N LEU A 17 -19.24 -44.39 20.32
CA LEU A 17 -18.40 -44.47 19.12
C LEU A 17 -18.84 -43.55 17.96
N LEU A 18 -19.95 -42.82 18.12
CA LEU A 18 -20.46 -41.87 17.11
C LEU A 18 -20.22 -40.39 17.47
N THR A 19 -19.47 -40.10 18.55
CA THR A 19 -19.08 -38.74 18.96
C THR A 19 -17.57 -38.51 18.96
N LEU A 20 -16.83 -39.28 18.17
CA LEU A 20 -15.44 -38.99 17.79
C LEU A 20 -15.41 -38.63 16.30
N LEU A 21 -16.16 -37.60 15.93
CA LEU A 21 -15.74 -36.78 14.81
C LEU A 21 -14.35 -36.26 15.18
N PRO A 22 -13.31 -36.49 14.36
CA PRO A 22 -12.09 -35.73 14.56
C PRO A 22 -12.51 -34.27 14.45
N LEU A 23 -12.39 -33.53 15.55
CA LEU A 23 -12.12 -32.12 15.47
C LEU A 23 -10.82 -32.04 14.68
N SER A 24 -10.94 -32.02 13.36
CA SER A 24 -9.93 -31.43 12.51
C SER A 24 -9.87 -29.99 12.98
N ILE A 25 -9.00 -29.76 13.98
CA ILE A 25 -8.40 -28.47 14.21
C ILE A 25 -7.81 -28.18 12.83
N PHE A 26 -8.52 -27.37 12.04
CA PHE A 26 -7.91 -26.65 10.93
C PHE A 26 -6.87 -25.77 11.61
N SER A 27 -5.70 -26.35 11.90
CA SER A 27 -4.49 -25.59 12.13
C SER A 27 -4.32 -24.82 10.85
N GLN A 28 -4.61 -23.52 10.90
CA GLN A 28 -4.38 -22.65 9.76
C GLN A 28 -2.88 -22.77 9.46
N GLU A 29 -2.55 -23.40 8.33
CA GLU A 29 -1.17 -23.59 7.94
C GLU A 29 -0.55 -22.21 7.77
N MET A 30 0.50 -21.92 8.55
CA MET A 30 1.15 -20.62 8.51
C MET A 30 1.88 -20.52 7.18
N LYS A 31 1.37 -19.66 6.30
CA LYS A 31 2.01 -19.41 5.00
C LYS A 31 3.44 -18.96 5.19
N SER A 32 4.30 -19.37 4.26
CA SER A 32 5.65 -18.82 4.17
C SER A 32 5.61 -17.31 3.94
N TYR A 33 6.72 -16.64 4.24
CA TYR A 33 6.87 -15.21 3.98
C TYR A 33 6.56 -14.86 2.51
N ASP A 34 7.09 -15.65 1.57
CA ASP A 34 6.91 -15.37 0.14
C ASP A 34 5.47 -15.56 -0.32
N GLU A 35 4.78 -16.61 0.11
CA GLU A 35 3.36 -16.82 -0.23
C GLU A 35 2.46 -15.72 0.32
N ARG A 36 2.76 -15.20 1.51
CA ARG A 36 2.03 -14.07 2.11
C ARG A 36 2.29 -12.77 1.35
N MET A 37 3.53 -12.53 0.95
CA MET A 37 3.93 -11.31 0.25
C MET A 37 3.57 -11.29 -1.23
N GLN A 38 3.14 -12.41 -1.81
CA GLN A 38 2.88 -12.53 -3.23
C GLN A 38 1.85 -11.50 -3.72
N TRP A 39 0.68 -11.41 -3.07
CA TRP A 39 -0.34 -10.45 -3.47
C TRP A 39 0.17 -9.01 -3.44
N PHE A 40 1.04 -8.69 -2.48
CA PHE A 40 1.60 -7.35 -2.35
C PHE A 40 2.59 -7.05 -3.48
N LYS A 41 3.44 -8.01 -3.87
CA LYS A 41 4.32 -7.88 -5.02
C LYS A 41 3.54 -7.71 -6.33
N ASP A 42 2.35 -8.30 -6.41
CA ASP A 42 1.50 -8.28 -7.61
C ASP A 42 0.67 -6.99 -7.74
N ALA A 43 0.38 -6.31 -6.62
CA ALA A 43 -0.59 -5.23 -6.54
C ALA A 43 -0.20 -3.95 -7.31
N LYS A 44 1.09 -3.60 -7.37
CA LYS A 44 1.70 -2.43 -8.06
C LYS A 44 1.24 -1.05 -7.65
N LEU A 45 -0.06 -0.81 -7.53
CA LEU A 45 -0.67 0.50 -7.35
C LEU A 45 -1.71 0.45 -6.21
N GLY A 46 -1.57 1.37 -5.27
CA GLY A 46 -2.52 1.57 -4.19
C GLY A 46 -2.83 3.04 -3.93
N VAL A 47 -3.88 3.28 -3.14
CA VAL A 47 -4.30 4.62 -2.73
C VAL A 47 -4.10 4.80 -1.23
N PHE A 48 -3.43 5.88 -0.84
CA PHE A 48 -3.31 6.32 0.55
C PHE A 48 -4.36 7.39 0.83
N ILE A 49 -4.99 7.34 2.00
CA ILE A 49 -5.98 8.33 2.42
C ILE A 49 -5.61 8.88 3.79
N HIS A 50 -5.21 10.15 3.83
CA HIS A 50 -5.06 10.92 5.06
C HIS A 50 -6.27 11.80 5.28
N TRP A 51 -7.14 11.42 6.22
CA TRP A 51 -8.37 12.13 6.49
C TRP A 51 -8.62 12.27 8.00
N GLY A 52 -8.97 13.47 8.44
CA GLY A 52 -9.13 13.79 9.85
C GLY A 52 -9.28 15.30 10.08
N TYR A 53 -9.17 15.74 11.34
CA TYR A 53 -9.38 17.14 11.73
C TYR A 53 -8.44 18.12 11.02
N TYR A 54 -7.21 17.70 10.72
CA TYR A 54 -6.22 18.49 9.99
C TYR A 54 -6.71 19.04 8.63
N GLY A 55 -7.69 18.37 8.00
CA GLY A 55 -8.27 18.84 6.74
C GLY A 55 -9.17 20.07 6.87
N VAL A 56 -9.57 20.49 8.08
CA VAL A 56 -10.60 21.53 8.27
C VAL A 56 -10.09 22.92 7.93
N ASN A 57 -9.04 23.37 8.61
CA ASN A 57 -8.51 24.72 8.44
C ASN A 57 -7.22 24.74 7.58
N GLY A 58 -6.95 23.66 6.83
CA GLY A 58 -5.69 23.52 6.10
C GLY A 58 -4.50 23.47 7.04
N ILE A 59 -4.50 22.50 7.95
CA ILE A 59 -3.48 22.37 8.98
C ILE A 59 -2.72 21.07 8.73
N SER A 60 -1.39 21.06 8.91
CA SER A 60 -0.62 19.82 8.76
C SER A 60 -1.00 18.79 9.84
N GLU A 61 -1.05 17.53 9.41
CA GLU A 61 -1.56 16.32 10.08
C GLU A 61 -0.87 16.11 11.42
N SER A 62 -1.48 16.59 12.50
CA SER A 62 -0.98 16.54 13.88
C SER A 62 0.32 17.32 14.14
N TRP A 63 1.22 17.45 13.15
CA TRP A 63 2.53 18.10 13.22
C TRP A 63 2.45 19.58 13.59
N SER A 64 1.32 20.23 13.30
CA SER A 64 1.12 21.62 13.72
C SER A 64 1.02 21.74 15.24
N MET A 65 0.48 20.73 15.94
CA MET A 65 0.52 20.66 17.41
C MET A 65 1.95 20.37 17.88
N TYR A 66 2.61 19.37 17.29
CA TYR A 66 3.98 18.96 17.68
C TYR A 66 4.99 20.12 17.56
N HIS A 67 4.87 20.93 16.51
CA HIS A 67 5.69 22.13 16.28
C HIS A 67 5.16 23.40 16.96
N GLN A 68 4.14 23.28 17.83
CA GLN A 68 3.54 24.38 18.58
C GLN A 68 3.04 25.55 17.69
N ARG A 69 2.62 25.26 16.46
CA ARG A 69 2.03 26.25 15.52
C ARG A 69 0.57 26.52 15.83
N ILE A 70 -0.07 25.61 16.54
CA ILE A 70 -1.44 25.70 17.05
C ILE A 70 -1.50 25.04 18.43
N THR A 71 -2.38 25.52 19.30
CA THR A 71 -2.65 24.87 20.59
C THR A 71 -3.36 23.54 20.37
N TRP A 72 -3.24 22.62 21.33
CA TRP A 72 -3.98 21.35 21.28
C TRP A 72 -5.50 21.61 21.25
N GLU A 73 -5.97 22.57 22.06
CA GLU A 73 -7.38 22.93 22.15
C GLU A 73 -7.92 23.45 20.82
N ASP A 74 -7.21 24.37 20.16
CA ASP A 74 -7.64 24.91 18.86
C ASP A 74 -7.54 23.88 17.74
N TYR A 75 -6.57 22.96 17.82
CA TYR A 75 -6.50 21.85 16.89
C TYR A 75 -7.73 20.94 17.01
N MET A 76 -8.13 20.60 18.23
CA MET A 76 -9.29 19.73 18.50
C MET A 76 -10.63 20.37 18.18
N LYS A 77 -10.76 21.70 18.30
CA LYS A 77 -11.97 22.44 17.89
C LYS A 77 -12.35 22.24 16.42
N GLN A 78 -11.40 21.86 15.57
CA GLN A 78 -11.68 21.51 14.17
C GLN A 78 -12.70 20.37 14.05
N GLY A 79 -12.82 19.50 15.06
CA GLY A 79 -13.84 18.46 15.11
C GLY A 79 -15.27 18.98 14.97
N GLU A 80 -15.55 20.24 15.33
CA GLU A 80 -16.86 20.88 15.16
C GLU A 80 -17.25 21.09 13.68
N GLN A 81 -16.26 21.09 12.77
CA GLN A 81 -16.43 21.30 11.33
C GLN A 81 -16.06 20.07 10.48
N PHE A 82 -15.58 19.00 11.12
CA PHE A 82 -15.36 17.71 10.45
C PHE A 82 -16.68 16.95 10.35
N THR A 83 -17.45 17.22 9.29
CA THR A 83 -18.85 16.75 9.16
C THR A 83 -19.00 15.41 8.45
N ALA A 84 -18.08 15.05 7.54
CA ALA A 84 -18.22 13.89 6.66
C ALA A 84 -19.59 13.80 5.92
N GLU A 85 -20.29 14.92 5.72
CA GLU A 85 -21.69 14.91 5.26
C GLU A 85 -21.89 14.42 3.81
N LYS A 86 -20.85 14.53 2.98
CA LYS A 86 -20.77 14.06 1.59
C LYS A 86 -19.85 12.84 1.42
N TYR A 87 -19.44 12.22 2.53
CA TYR A 87 -18.64 10.99 2.49
C TYR A 87 -19.42 9.84 1.86
N ASP A 88 -18.96 9.38 0.69
CA ASP A 88 -19.45 8.20 -0.01
C ASP A 88 -18.29 7.23 -0.29
N PRO A 89 -18.09 6.21 0.56
CA PRO A 89 -17.00 5.25 0.37
C PRO A 89 -17.17 4.37 -0.87
N LYS A 90 -18.39 4.20 -1.40
CA LYS A 90 -18.61 3.43 -2.63
C LYS A 90 -18.11 4.21 -3.83
N GLU A 91 -18.36 5.52 -3.85
CA GLU A 91 -17.81 6.41 -4.87
C GLU A 91 -16.28 6.40 -4.83
N TRP A 92 -15.69 6.55 -3.64
CA TRP A 92 -14.24 6.45 -3.46
C TRP A 92 -13.68 5.12 -3.98
N ALA A 93 -14.26 4.00 -3.54
CA ALA A 93 -13.80 2.67 -3.95
C ALA A 93 -13.93 2.43 -5.46
N GLN A 94 -15.00 2.93 -6.08
CA GLN A 94 -15.20 2.86 -7.53
C GLN A 94 -14.16 3.68 -8.28
N LEU A 95 -13.86 4.90 -7.82
CA LEU A 95 -12.82 5.75 -8.39
C LEU A 95 -11.46 5.04 -8.31
N PHE A 96 -11.06 4.54 -7.13
CA PHE A 96 -9.78 3.85 -6.96
C PHE A 96 -9.69 2.57 -7.78
N LYS A 97 -10.78 1.81 -7.89
CA LYS A 97 -10.78 0.62 -8.74
C LYS A 97 -10.64 0.98 -10.22
N SER A 98 -11.28 2.06 -10.67
CA SER A 98 -11.15 2.56 -12.04
C SER A 98 -9.76 3.11 -12.35
N MET A 99 -9.04 3.62 -11.33
CA MET A 99 -7.62 3.96 -11.43
C MET A 99 -6.74 2.73 -11.70
N GLY A 100 -7.21 1.53 -11.38
CA GLY A 100 -6.44 0.30 -11.42
C GLY A 100 -5.71 0.00 -10.11
N ALA A 101 -6.19 0.52 -8.97
CA ALA A 101 -5.64 0.14 -7.67
C ALA A 101 -6.06 -1.28 -7.27
N ASP A 102 -5.13 -1.98 -6.61
CA ASP A 102 -5.40 -3.29 -5.99
C ASP A 102 -5.55 -3.22 -4.47
N TYR A 103 -5.15 -2.10 -3.84
CA TYR A 103 -5.26 -1.90 -2.41
C TYR A 103 -5.45 -0.44 -2.03
N VAL A 104 -6.05 -0.22 -0.87
CA VAL A 104 -6.28 1.13 -0.32
C VAL A 104 -5.86 1.13 1.14
N VAL A 105 -5.09 2.12 1.57
CA VAL A 105 -4.66 2.32 2.95
C VAL A 105 -5.28 3.62 3.48
N MET A 106 -6.12 3.52 4.51
CA MET A 106 -6.70 4.71 5.15
C MET A 106 -6.21 4.88 6.58
N THR A 107 -5.89 6.13 6.94
CA THR A 107 -5.67 6.59 8.32
C THR A 107 -6.82 6.12 9.22
N SER A 108 -6.60 5.11 10.07
CA SER A 108 -7.56 4.76 11.12
C SER A 108 -7.45 5.75 12.28
N LYS A 109 -6.21 6.10 12.61
CA LYS A 109 -5.82 7.10 13.61
C LYS A 109 -4.46 7.68 13.24
N HIS A 110 -4.34 9.01 13.23
CA HIS A 110 -3.07 9.71 13.07
C HIS A 110 -2.45 10.07 14.43
N HIS A 111 -1.32 10.79 14.46
CA HIS A 111 -0.63 11.14 15.72
C HIS A 111 -1.46 12.00 16.68
N ASP A 112 -2.51 12.67 16.19
CA ASP A 112 -3.45 13.45 17.00
C ASP A 112 -4.37 12.60 17.89
N GLY A 113 -4.44 11.29 17.65
CA GLY A 113 -5.22 10.35 18.46
C GLY A 113 -6.69 10.22 18.03
N LEU A 114 -7.17 10.94 17.02
CA LEU A 114 -8.55 10.80 16.53
C LEU A 114 -8.74 9.47 15.81
N ALA A 115 -9.54 8.57 16.38
CA ALA A 115 -9.96 7.36 15.72
C ALA A 115 -11.12 7.62 14.74
N LEU A 116 -11.02 7.14 13.49
CA LEU A 116 -12.09 7.24 12.50
C LEU A 116 -13.17 6.15 12.63
N TRP A 117 -12.99 5.20 13.56
CA TRP A 117 -13.97 4.17 13.91
C TRP A 117 -14.53 4.39 15.32
N ASP A 118 -15.65 3.73 15.64
CA ASP A 118 -16.26 3.72 16.99
C ASP A 118 -15.43 2.85 17.95
N SER A 119 -14.36 3.41 18.52
CA SER A 119 -13.44 2.68 19.41
C SER A 119 -14.04 2.50 20.80
N LYS A 120 -13.83 1.34 21.42
CA LYS A 120 -14.22 1.10 22.83
C LYS A 120 -13.19 1.64 23.82
N TYR A 121 -12.00 2.03 23.36
CA TYR A 121 -10.86 2.42 24.19
C TYR A 121 -10.59 3.93 24.20
N SER A 122 -11.30 4.71 23.38
CA SER A 122 -11.25 6.17 23.35
C SER A 122 -12.65 6.73 23.13
N LYS A 123 -12.85 7.98 23.52
CA LYS A 123 -13.95 8.86 23.10
C LYS A 123 -13.46 9.98 22.20
N LEU A 124 -12.15 10.10 21.99
CA LEU A 124 -11.59 10.90 20.90
C LEU A 124 -11.70 10.11 19.60
N ASP A 125 -12.92 10.02 19.08
CA ASP A 125 -13.24 9.35 17.83
C ASP A 125 -14.28 10.13 17.01
N ALA A 126 -14.44 9.73 15.74
CA ALA A 126 -15.32 10.38 14.79
C ALA A 126 -16.81 10.33 15.19
N LYS A 127 -17.21 9.40 16.05
CA LYS A 127 -18.60 9.23 16.47
C LYS A 127 -18.94 10.06 17.69
N ASP A 128 -18.08 10.07 18.69
CA ASP A 128 -18.35 10.66 19.99
C ASP A 128 -17.80 12.09 20.14
N HIS A 129 -16.77 12.47 19.37
CA HIS A 129 -16.10 13.78 19.50
C HIS A 129 -16.17 14.67 18.25
N ALA A 130 -16.30 14.08 17.05
CA ALA A 130 -16.43 14.85 15.82
C ALA A 130 -17.89 15.19 15.46
N LYS A 131 -18.07 16.25 14.67
CA LYS A 131 -19.38 16.62 14.11
C LYS A 131 -19.96 15.54 13.20
N ALA A 132 -19.11 14.72 12.58
CA ALA A 132 -19.50 13.55 11.80
C ALA A 132 -20.46 12.63 12.54
N GLY A 133 -20.26 12.43 13.85
CA GLY A 133 -21.20 11.75 14.73
C GLY A 133 -21.45 10.28 14.37
N ARG A 134 -20.54 9.64 13.61
CA ARG A 134 -20.68 8.26 13.14
C ARG A 134 -19.32 7.59 12.91
N ASP A 135 -19.35 6.26 12.87
CA ASP A 135 -18.24 5.44 12.39
C ASP A 135 -18.02 5.70 10.88
N LEU A 136 -16.79 6.07 10.53
CA LEU A 136 -16.37 6.37 9.16
C LEU A 136 -15.48 5.26 8.57
N TYR A 137 -15.03 4.31 9.39
CA TYR A 137 -14.07 3.30 8.97
C TYR A 137 -14.74 2.01 8.49
N THR A 138 -15.80 1.56 9.18
CA THR A 138 -16.55 0.36 8.76
C THR A 138 -17.08 0.49 7.31
N PRO A 139 -17.73 1.60 6.91
CA PRO A 139 -18.21 1.77 5.53
C PRO A 139 -17.08 1.80 4.48
N TYR A 140 -15.91 2.34 4.84
CA TYR A 140 -14.71 2.31 4.01
C TYR A 140 -14.25 0.88 3.74
N VAL A 141 -14.09 0.08 4.79
CA VAL A 141 -13.65 -1.32 4.69
C VAL A 141 -14.61 -2.11 3.80
N GLU A 142 -15.92 -2.00 4.05
CA GLU A 142 -16.94 -2.68 3.26
C GLU A 142 -16.87 -2.30 1.77
N ALA A 143 -16.77 -1.01 1.45
CA ALA A 143 -16.74 -0.55 0.06
C ALA A 143 -15.48 -1.02 -0.68
N VAL A 144 -14.31 -0.96 -0.06
CA VAL A 144 -13.04 -1.44 -0.64
C VAL A 144 -13.10 -2.95 -0.89
N ARG A 145 -13.65 -3.73 0.05
CA ARG A 145 -13.85 -5.17 -0.11
C ARG A 145 -14.81 -5.50 -1.26
N VAL A 146 -15.93 -4.79 -1.34
CA VAL A 146 -16.92 -4.97 -2.41
C VAL A 146 -16.33 -4.65 -3.78
N ALA A 147 -15.46 -3.65 -3.88
CA ALA A 147 -14.73 -3.32 -5.10
C ALA A 147 -13.61 -4.33 -5.45
N GLY A 148 -13.38 -5.36 -4.62
CA GLY A 148 -12.40 -6.41 -4.86
C GLY A 148 -10.95 -6.00 -4.55
N MET A 149 -10.74 -4.90 -3.83
CA MET A 149 -9.42 -4.43 -3.42
C MET A 149 -9.06 -4.92 -2.01
N LYS A 150 -7.76 -4.93 -1.72
CA LYS A 150 -7.20 -5.21 -0.39
C LYS A 150 -7.38 -4.00 0.52
N VAL A 151 -7.67 -4.28 1.79
CA VAL A 151 -7.90 -3.26 2.83
C VAL A 151 -6.64 -3.10 3.64
N GLY A 152 -6.08 -1.91 3.60
CA GLY A 152 -4.95 -1.46 4.41
C GLY A 152 -5.39 -0.49 5.50
N VAL A 153 -4.79 -0.64 6.67
CA VAL A 153 -5.03 0.23 7.82
C VAL A 153 -3.75 0.97 8.13
N TYR A 154 -3.77 2.31 8.03
CA TYR A 154 -2.73 3.11 8.65
C TYR A 154 -3.02 3.26 10.14
N TYR A 155 -2.01 3.07 10.97
CA TYR A 155 -2.11 3.21 12.41
C TYR A 155 -0.88 3.91 12.99
N SER A 156 -1.10 5.10 13.57
CA SER A 156 -0.06 5.78 14.34
C SER A 156 0.16 5.09 15.69
N LEU A 157 1.40 4.64 15.93
CA LEU A 157 1.88 4.18 17.23
C LEU A 157 1.87 5.34 18.23
N CYS A 158 2.31 6.52 17.80
CA CYS A 158 2.19 7.76 18.59
C CYS A 158 0.71 8.10 18.83
N ASP A 159 0.43 8.68 19.99
CA ASP A 159 -0.86 9.29 20.29
C ASP A 159 -0.62 10.51 21.17
N TRP A 160 -0.40 11.67 20.55
CA TRP A 160 -0.04 12.90 21.25
C TRP A 160 -1.19 13.46 22.11
N SER A 161 -2.41 12.93 21.95
CA SER A 161 -3.56 13.28 22.79
C SER A 161 -3.78 12.30 23.93
N HIS A 162 -3.18 11.10 23.92
CA HIS A 162 -3.39 10.16 25.02
C HIS A 162 -2.67 10.65 26.30
N PRO A 163 -3.38 10.78 27.44
CA PRO A 163 -2.83 11.42 28.65
C PRO A 163 -1.68 10.65 29.31
N ASP A 164 -1.53 9.36 28.99
CA ASP A 164 -0.40 8.54 29.42
C ASP A 164 0.72 8.38 28.37
N TYR A 165 0.63 9.08 27.25
CA TYR A 165 1.68 9.11 26.23
C TYR A 165 2.73 10.17 26.53
N SER A 166 3.99 9.82 26.29
CA SER A 166 5.19 10.65 26.45
C SER A 166 6.25 10.15 25.46
N PRO A 167 7.13 11.00 24.88
CA PRO A 167 7.26 12.44 25.13
C PRO A 167 6.14 13.27 24.48
N ILE A 168 5.84 14.43 25.07
CA ILE A 168 4.93 15.43 24.53
C ILE A 168 5.66 16.78 24.48
N THR A 169 5.59 17.46 23.35
CA THR A 169 6.32 18.72 23.10
C THR A 169 5.47 19.97 23.26
N PHE A 170 4.20 19.86 23.63
CA PHE A 170 3.25 20.97 23.72
C PHE A 170 2.28 20.83 24.91
N PRO A 171 1.71 21.93 25.44
CA PRO A 171 0.77 21.86 26.55
C PRO A 171 -0.58 21.26 26.11
N ARG A 172 -1.21 20.51 27.02
CA ARG A 172 -2.53 19.90 26.83
C ARG A 172 -3.28 19.80 28.17
N ASP A 173 -4.59 19.94 28.15
CA ASP A 173 -5.42 19.79 29.35
C ASP A 173 -5.65 18.32 29.73
N GLU A 174 -4.80 17.81 30.62
CA GLU A 174 -4.88 16.45 31.17
C GLU A 174 -6.27 16.11 31.72
N LYS A 175 -6.98 17.06 32.34
CA LYS A 175 -8.32 16.78 32.91
C LYS A 175 -9.35 16.51 31.82
N THR A 176 -9.27 17.21 30.70
CA THR A 176 -10.13 16.96 29.54
C THR A 176 -9.74 15.65 28.87
N LEU A 177 -8.45 15.40 28.65
CA LEU A 177 -7.95 14.16 28.05
C LEU A 177 -8.35 12.92 28.83
N ARG A 178 -8.25 12.93 30.17
CA ARG A 178 -8.67 11.79 31.00
C ARG A 178 -10.14 11.40 30.84
N LYS A 179 -11.02 12.31 30.40
CA LYS A 179 -12.41 11.99 30.08
C LYS A 179 -12.56 11.32 28.72
N LEU A 180 -11.65 11.62 27.80
CA LEU A 180 -11.61 11.03 26.47
C LEU A 180 -11.04 9.61 26.48
N TYR A 181 -10.17 9.28 27.44
CA TYR A 181 -9.55 7.96 27.56
C TYR A 181 -9.96 7.30 28.90
N PRO A 182 -11.18 6.75 28.99
CA PRO A 182 -11.68 6.17 30.23
C PRO A 182 -10.88 4.93 30.62
N GLN A 183 -10.54 4.84 31.91
CA GLN A 183 -9.77 3.73 32.45
C GLN A 183 -10.62 2.71 33.22
N GLY A 184 -10.25 1.44 33.12
CA GLY A 184 -10.81 0.36 33.92
C GLY A 184 -10.39 0.39 35.39
N LYS A 185 -11.04 -0.42 36.23
CA LYS A 185 -10.78 -0.47 37.69
C LYS A 185 -9.36 -0.94 38.05
N THR A 186 -8.74 -1.75 37.20
CA THR A 186 -7.42 -2.36 37.42
C THR A 186 -6.27 -1.49 36.93
N GLU A 187 -6.51 -0.64 35.94
CA GLU A 187 -5.52 0.25 35.31
C GLU A 187 -4.93 1.29 36.27
N LYS A 188 -5.64 1.62 37.36
CA LYS A 188 -5.15 2.52 38.41
C LYS A 188 -3.86 2.06 39.11
N TYR A 189 -3.53 0.77 38.99
CA TYR A 189 -2.31 0.19 39.57
C TYR A 189 -1.16 0.08 38.55
N TRP A 190 -1.39 0.44 37.30
CA TRP A 190 -0.39 0.38 36.24
C TRP A 190 0.37 1.70 36.13
N THR A 191 1.57 1.66 35.54
CA THR A 191 2.26 2.88 35.13
C THR A 191 1.52 3.55 33.97
N GLU A 192 1.81 4.83 33.71
CA GLU A 192 1.29 5.56 32.55
C GLU A 192 1.55 4.77 31.26
N TRP A 193 2.81 4.41 31.02
CA TRP A 193 3.19 3.66 29.83
C TRP A 193 2.49 2.30 29.71
N GLN A 194 2.28 1.57 30.81
CA GLN A 194 1.54 0.30 30.77
C GLN A 194 0.07 0.51 30.38
N ARG A 195 -0.58 1.58 30.85
CA ARG A 195 -1.94 1.93 30.40
C ARG A 195 -1.98 2.29 28.93
N PHE A 196 -1.00 3.08 28.47
CA PHE A 196 -0.92 3.44 27.06
C PHE A 196 -0.67 2.23 26.16
N GLN A 197 0.26 1.33 26.52
CA GLN A 197 0.49 0.09 25.78
C GLN A 197 -0.78 -0.77 25.71
N TYR A 198 -1.50 -0.89 26.83
CA TYR A 198 -2.78 -1.61 26.86
C TYR A 198 -3.80 -0.97 25.93
N PHE A 199 -3.98 0.35 26.00
CA PHE A 199 -4.84 1.09 25.08
C PHE A 199 -4.47 0.85 23.62
N ASN A 200 -3.19 1.04 23.28
CA ASN A 200 -2.67 0.97 21.92
C ASN A 200 -2.82 -0.44 21.34
N PHE A 201 -2.44 -1.47 22.11
CA PHE A 201 -2.59 -2.87 21.72
C PHE A 201 -4.05 -3.26 21.49
N ASN A 202 -4.96 -2.79 22.34
CA ASN A 202 -6.36 -3.13 22.20
C ASN A 202 -7.05 -2.38 21.05
N GLN A 203 -6.66 -1.15 20.72
CA GLN A 203 -7.13 -0.49 19.49
C GLN A 203 -6.67 -1.27 18.24
N MET A 204 -5.41 -1.71 18.19
CA MET A 204 -4.94 -2.59 17.11
C MET A 204 -5.77 -3.90 17.05
N ARG A 205 -6.10 -4.47 18.21
CA ARG A 205 -6.96 -5.66 18.27
C ARG A 205 -8.37 -5.39 17.75
N GLU A 206 -8.99 -4.27 18.10
CA GLU A 206 -10.31 -3.87 17.59
C GLU A 206 -10.32 -3.79 16.07
N LEU A 207 -9.29 -3.19 15.47
CA LEU A 207 -9.18 -3.07 14.02
C LEU A 207 -9.12 -4.44 13.34
N PHE A 208 -8.44 -5.42 13.94
CA PHE A 208 -8.40 -6.79 13.40
C PHE A 208 -9.71 -7.54 13.59
N ASP A 209 -10.32 -7.45 14.77
CA ASP A 209 -11.58 -8.11 15.06
C ASP A 209 -12.72 -7.59 14.18
N ASN A 210 -12.74 -6.28 13.91
CA ASN A 210 -13.80 -5.67 13.11
C ASN A 210 -13.54 -5.78 11.60
N TYR A 211 -12.28 -5.68 11.16
CA TYR A 211 -11.98 -5.43 9.74
C TYR A 211 -11.03 -6.44 9.10
N THR A 212 -10.29 -7.22 9.90
CA THR A 212 -9.30 -8.22 9.43
C THR A 212 -8.46 -7.66 8.25
N PRO A 213 -7.65 -6.62 8.48
CA PRO A 213 -6.96 -5.92 7.41
C PRO A 213 -5.94 -6.83 6.70
N ASP A 214 -5.75 -6.63 5.39
CA ASP A 214 -4.68 -7.30 4.63
C ASP A 214 -3.34 -6.62 4.82
N LEU A 215 -3.33 -5.32 5.14
CA LEU A 215 -2.12 -4.53 5.33
C LEU A 215 -2.24 -3.65 6.57
N VAL A 216 -1.18 -3.55 7.36
CA VAL A 216 -1.04 -2.56 8.43
C VAL A 216 0.16 -1.67 8.12
N TRP A 217 -0.12 -0.37 7.97
CA TRP A 217 0.85 0.67 7.71
C TRP A 217 1.10 1.43 9.01
N PHE A 218 2.14 1.07 9.75
CA PHE A 218 2.50 1.75 10.99
C PHE A 218 3.24 3.05 10.73
N ASP A 219 3.14 3.97 11.67
CA ASP A 219 3.93 5.19 11.73
C ASP A 219 4.15 5.59 13.18
N GLY A 220 5.10 6.49 13.46
CA GLY A 220 5.37 6.95 14.83
C GLY A 220 6.26 6.01 15.65
N ASP A 221 7.00 5.10 15.02
CA ASP A 221 7.86 4.16 15.74
C ASP A 221 9.14 4.81 16.31
N TRP A 222 9.46 6.04 15.89
CA TRP A 222 10.73 6.72 16.21
C TRP A 222 10.83 7.29 17.62
N GLU A 223 9.72 7.46 18.36
CA GLU A 223 9.74 8.09 19.69
C GLU A 223 10.13 7.12 20.82
N HIS A 224 10.03 5.80 20.58
CA HIS A 224 10.44 4.77 21.54
C HIS A 224 11.20 3.64 20.86
N LYS A 225 12.00 2.90 21.63
CA LYS A 225 12.74 1.74 21.12
C LYS A 225 11.82 0.54 20.96
N SER A 226 12.27 -0.43 20.16
CA SER A 226 11.48 -1.63 19.85
C SER A 226 11.05 -2.48 21.04
N HIS A 227 11.79 -2.44 22.15
CA HIS A 227 11.40 -3.16 23.38
C HIS A 227 10.41 -2.37 24.25
N GLU A 228 10.37 -1.03 24.10
CA GLU A 228 9.40 -0.15 24.74
C GLU A 228 8.06 -0.20 23.99
N TRP A 229 8.09 -0.35 22.67
CA TRP A 229 6.93 -0.59 21.79
C TRP A 229 6.42 -2.04 21.73
N PRO A 230 6.95 -2.96 22.54
CA PRO A 230 7.10 -4.39 22.18
C PRO A 230 6.89 -4.79 20.70
N SER A 231 7.63 -4.21 19.76
CA SER A 231 7.40 -4.30 18.30
C SER A 231 7.37 -5.74 17.77
N ARG A 232 8.24 -6.63 18.28
CA ARG A 232 8.22 -8.06 17.93
C ARG A 232 6.90 -8.73 18.34
N ALA A 233 6.45 -8.50 19.59
CA ALA A 233 5.23 -9.11 20.10
C ALA A 233 3.98 -8.53 19.41
N ILE A 234 4.01 -7.24 19.03
CA ILE A 234 2.99 -6.66 18.15
C ILE A 234 2.96 -7.45 16.84
N LYS A 235 4.09 -7.57 16.13
CA LYS A 235 4.17 -8.31 14.86
C LYS A 235 3.63 -9.75 14.98
N ASP A 236 4.04 -10.48 16.01
CA ASP A 236 3.59 -11.85 16.27
C ASP A 236 2.07 -11.91 16.52
N SER A 237 1.51 -10.91 17.21
CA SER A 237 0.07 -10.80 17.45
C SER A 237 -0.71 -10.53 16.17
N LEU A 238 -0.23 -9.61 15.31
CA LEU A 238 -0.86 -9.31 14.02
C LEU A 238 -0.92 -10.56 13.12
N LEU A 239 0.16 -11.33 13.05
CA LEU A 239 0.22 -12.60 12.31
C LEU A 239 -0.69 -13.68 12.92
N THR A 240 -0.87 -13.67 14.24
CA THR A 240 -1.81 -14.57 14.92
C THR A 240 -3.26 -14.20 14.58
N TRP A 241 -3.58 -12.91 14.45
CA TRP A 241 -4.94 -12.44 14.15
C TRP A 241 -5.29 -12.55 12.67
N ASN A 242 -4.33 -12.30 11.78
CA ASN A 242 -4.43 -12.59 10.35
C ASN A 242 -3.08 -13.10 9.82
N PRO A 243 -2.93 -14.41 9.53
CA PRO A 243 -1.67 -14.97 9.04
C PRO A 243 -1.28 -14.48 7.64
N ASN A 244 -2.15 -13.75 6.94
CA ASN A 244 -1.88 -13.16 5.63
C ASN A 244 -1.54 -11.66 5.69
N VAL A 245 -1.58 -11.02 6.87
CA VAL A 245 -1.41 -9.57 6.97
C VAL A 245 -0.01 -9.14 6.57
N VAL A 246 0.12 -8.11 5.74
CA VAL A 246 1.38 -7.45 5.37
C VAL A 246 1.60 -6.24 6.27
N VAL A 247 2.82 -5.99 6.70
CA VAL A 247 3.16 -4.92 7.65
C VAL A 247 4.34 -4.14 7.10
N ASN A 248 4.28 -2.81 7.14
CA ASN A 248 5.38 -1.96 6.68
C ASN A 248 6.58 -1.96 7.66
N SER A 249 7.75 -1.49 7.21
CA SER A 249 8.98 -1.47 8.01
C SER A 249 8.94 -0.55 9.24
N ARG A 250 7.98 0.36 9.34
CA ARG A 250 7.84 1.37 10.43
C ARG A 250 7.22 0.80 11.71
N LEU A 251 7.62 -0.42 12.04
CA LEU A 251 7.40 -1.06 13.33
C LEU A 251 8.80 -1.40 13.90
N ASN A 252 9.67 -0.40 13.99
CA ASN A 252 11.09 -0.52 14.32
C ASN A 252 11.81 -1.61 13.54
N GLN A 253 11.57 -1.68 12.22
CA GLN A 253 12.14 -2.67 11.28
C GLN A 253 11.64 -4.12 11.44
N TYR A 254 10.59 -4.36 12.24
CA TYR A 254 9.92 -5.67 12.36
C TYR A 254 8.83 -5.90 11.29
N GLY A 255 8.74 -5.01 10.30
CA GLY A 255 7.86 -5.13 9.14
C GLY A 255 8.35 -6.10 8.07
N ASP A 256 7.59 -6.19 6.98
CA ASP A 256 7.80 -7.07 5.84
C ASP A 256 8.43 -6.36 4.63
N TYR A 257 8.12 -5.08 4.43
CA TYR A 257 8.53 -4.32 3.25
C TYR A 257 9.07 -2.94 3.61
N ASN A 258 9.94 -2.38 2.76
CA ASN A 258 10.56 -1.06 2.95
C ASN A 258 9.64 0.06 2.45
N THR A 259 9.66 1.22 3.10
CA THR A 259 8.81 2.38 2.79
C THR A 259 9.62 3.64 2.43
N PRO A 260 10.28 3.72 1.25
CA PRO A 260 10.73 5.01 0.75
C PRO A 260 9.55 5.99 0.64
N GLU A 261 9.81 7.27 0.83
CA GLU A 261 8.78 8.32 0.91
C GLU A 261 9.15 9.48 -0.02
N GLN A 262 8.17 10.04 -0.71
CA GLN A 262 8.23 11.16 -1.67
C GLN A 262 8.93 10.87 -3.00
N ASP A 263 10.09 10.19 -3.01
CA ASP A 263 10.87 9.97 -4.22
C ASP A 263 11.23 8.50 -4.47
N PRO A 264 11.20 8.02 -5.74
CA PRO A 264 11.71 6.71 -6.08
C PRO A 264 13.19 6.54 -5.71
N PRO A 265 13.60 5.38 -5.17
CA PRO A 265 15.00 5.14 -4.86
C PRO A 265 15.82 4.96 -6.15
N ILE A 266 17.06 5.44 -6.15
CA ILE A 266 17.99 5.27 -7.28
C ILE A 266 18.29 3.78 -7.51
N LEU A 267 18.55 3.05 -6.43
CA LEU A 267 18.80 1.61 -6.44
C LEU A 267 17.57 0.86 -5.94
N THR A 268 17.34 -0.33 -6.49
CA THR A 268 16.27 -1.22 -6.02
C THR A 268 16.54 -1.62 -4.56
N PRO A 269 15.56 -1.44 -3.64
CA PRO A 269 15.64 -1.99 -2.30
C PRO A 269 15.82 -3.51 -2.27
N ASP A 270 16.45 -4.02 -1.21
CA ASP A 270 16.78 -5.45 -1.03
C ASP A 270 15.59 -6.32 -0.57
N ARG A 271 14.45 -5.69 -0.30
CA ARG A 271 13.19 -6.30 0.15
C ARG A 271 12.05 -5.80 -0.74
N PRO A 272 10.87 -6.47 -0.72
CA PRO A 272 9.65 -5.84 -1.21
C PRO A 272 9.52 -4.42 -0.65
N TRP A 273 9.00 -3.50 -1.44
CA TRP A 273 8.99 -2.09 -1.09
C TRP A 273 7.84 -1.35 -1.76
N GLU A 274 7.45 -0.23 -1.16
CA GLU A 274 6.36 0.61 -1.61
C GLU A 274 6.75 2.06 -1.40
N LEU A 275 6.68 2.85 -2.48
CA LEU A 275 6.83 4.30 -2.42
C LEU A 275 5.49 4.90 -2.02
N CYS A 276 5.44 5.58 -0.88
CA CYS A 276 4.32 6.46 -0.57
C CYS A 276 4.62 7.89 -1.03
N MET A 277 3.66 8.53 -1.72
CA MET A 277 3.86 9.86 -2.30
C MET A 277 2.58 10.69 -2.27
N THR A 278 2.70 11.97 -1.90
CA THR A 278 1.62 12.96 -1.95
C THR A 278 1.36 13.44 -3.38
N MET A 279 0.12 13.76 -3.73
CA MET A 279 -0.19 14.40 -5.02
C MET A 279 0.29 15.85 -5.08
N ASN A 280 0.17 16.59 -3.98
CA ASN A 280 0.75 17.92 -3.79
C ASN A 280 1.88 17.83 -2.75
N THR A 281 2.07 18.85 -1.91
CA THR A 281 3.08 18.85 -0.84
C THR A 281 2.53 18.43 0.54
N SER A 282 1.25 18.04 0.61
CA SER A 282 0.52 17.75 1.84
C SER A 282 -0.08 16.34 1.83
N TRP A 283 -0.12 15.68 2.99
CA TRP A 283 -0.77 14.36 3.13
C TRP A 283 -2.30 14.51 3.24
N GLY A 284 -2.76 15.32 4.18
CA GLY A 284 -4.16 15.69 4.38
C GLY A 284 -4.56 16.88 3.51
N TYR A 285 -5.85 17.22 3.56
CA TYR A 285 -6.40 18.30 2.76
C TYR A 285 -5.87 19.66 3.20
N PHE A 286 -5.12 20.32 2.32
CA PHE A 286 -4.62 21.67 2.52
C PHE A 286 -5.10 22.56 1.36
N PRO A 287 -6.18 23.36 1.53
CA PRO A 287 -6.86 24.04 0.43
C PRO A 287 -5.99 25.05 -0.32
N THR A 288 -4.96 25.61 0.31
CA THR A 288 -4.03 26.55 -0.33
C THR A 288 -2.79 25.87 -0.92
N ASP A 289 -2.62 24.56 -0.72
CA ASP A 289 -1.56 23.80 -1.37
C ASP A 289 -2.01 23.40 -2.78
N THR A 290 -1.71 24.28 -3.74
CA THR A 290 -2.03 24.09 -5.16
C THR A 290 -0.85 23.51 -5.95
N ASP A 291 0.26 23.14 -5.30
CA ASP A 291 1.46 22.61 -5.95
C ASP A 291 1.30 21.11 -6.25
N TYR A 292 0.31 20.80 -7.07
CA TYR A 292 0.03 19.44 -7.49
C TYR A 292 1.00 18.98 -8.56
N LYS A 293 1.61 17.81 -8.33
CA LYS A 293 2.30 17.03 -9.35
C LYS A 293 1.38 16.80 -10.56
N SER A 294 1.96 16.81 -11.75
CA SER A 294 1.22 16.56 -12.99
C SER A 294 0.87 15.07 -13.12
N SER A 295 -0.21 14.75 -13.83
CA SER A 295 -0.60 13.35 -14.10
C SER A 295 0.52 12.57 -14.80
N LYS A 296 1.26 13.23 -15.71
CA LYS A 296 2.45 12.65 -16.34
C LYS A 296 3.51 12.24 -15.31
N TYR A 297 3.86 13.11 -14.37
CA TYR A 297 4.86 12.81 -13.34
C TYR A 297 4.41 11.63 -12.45
N LEU A 298 3.12 11.58 -12.10
CA LEU A 298 2.57 10.47 -11.31
C LEU A 298 2.65 9.13 -12.05
N VAL A 299 2.37 9.11 -13.36
CA VAL A 299 2.52 7.93 -14.21
C VAL A 299 3.98 7.52 -14.38
N GLU A 300 4.89 8.47 -14.59
CA GLU A 300 6.34 8.20 -14.65
C GLU A 300 6.83 7.59 -13.32
N THR A 301 6.33 8.09 -12.19
CA THR A 301 6.65 7.57 -10.85
C THR A 301 6.13 6.13 -10.66
N LEU A 302 4.92 5.83 -11.14
CA LEU A 302 4.38 4.46 -11.13
C LEU A 302 5.29 3.53 -11.92
N VAL A 303 5.62 3.92 -13.15
CA VAL A 303 6.50 3.14 -14.04
C VAL A 303 7.87 2.91 -13.42
N GLU A 304 8.48 3.94 -12.85
CA GLU A 304 9.78 3.82 -12.18
C GLU A 304 9.70 2.85 -10.99
N SER A 305 8.62 2.91 -10.20
CA SER A 305 8.42 2.02 -9.06
C SER A 305 8.29 0.55 -9.49
N ILE A 306 7.41 0.25 -10.45
CA ILE A 306 7.19 -1.13 -10.91
C ILE A 306 8.39 -1.70 -11.66
N SER A 307 9.16 -0.85 -12.37
CA SER A 307 10.38 -1.27 -13.07
C SER A 307 11.44 -1.84 -12.14
N LYS A 308 11.44 -1.37 -10.88
CA LYS A 308 12.31 -1.82 -9.78
C LYS A 308 11.57 -2.79 -8.84
N GLY A 309 10.45 -3.36 -9.28
CA GLY A 309 9.68 -4.37 -8.54
C GLY A 309 8.97 -3.86 -7.28
N GLY A 310 8.78 -2.54 -7.15
CA GLY A 310 8.06 -1.94 -6.04
C GLY A 310 6.61 -1.62 -6.36
N ASN A 311 5.91 -1.15 -5.34
CA ASN A 311 4.57 -0.58 -5.46
C ASN A 311 4.62 0.95 -5.36
N LEU A 312 3.63 1.62 -5.94
CA LEU A 312 3.33 3.02 -5.68
C LEU A 312 2.04 3.12 -4.85
N LEU A 313 2.11 3.86 -3.75
CA LEU A 313 0.98 4.20 -2.87
C LEU A 313 0.72 5.71 -2.98
N ILE A 314 -0.23 6.10 -3.82
CA ILE A 314 -0.51 7.51 -4.12
C ILE A 314 -1.50 8.06 -3.11
N ASN A 315 -1.14 9.17 -2.47
CA ASN A 315 -1.96 9.76 -1.43
C ASN A 315 -2.98 10.79 -1.93
N ILE A 316 -4.17 10.75 -1.32
CA ILE A 316 -5.15 11.82 -1.33
C ILE A 316 -5.44 12.32 0.09
N GLY A 317 -5.81 13.60 0.18
CA GLY A 317 -6.37 14.22 1.37
C GLY A 317 -7.80 14.68 1.09
N PRO A 318 -8.83 13.88 1.43
CA PRO A 318 -10.22 14.28 1.22
C PRO A 318 -10.61 15.49 2.06
N LYS A 319 -11.57 16.28 1.57
CA LYS A 319 -12.12 17.43 2.30
C LYS A 319 -12.81 16.98 3.60
N PRO A 320 -12.97 17.85 4.60
CA PRO A 320 -13.66 17.53 5.86
C PRO A 320 -15.08 16.99 5.73
N ASN A 321 -15.77 17.36 4.65
CA ASN A 321 -17.10 16.88 4.33
C ASN A 321 -17.11 15.51 3.64
N GLY A 322 -15.94 14.95 3.29
CA GLY A 322 -15.81 13.64 2.63
C GLY A 322 -15.74 13.68 1.10
N GLU A 323 -15.72 14.87 0.47
CA GLU A 323 -15.46 14.96 -0.98
C GLU A 323 -13.96 14.81 -1.27
N ILE A 324 -13.62 14.04 -2.31
CA ILE A 324 -12.28 14.10 -2.92
C ILE A 324 -12.17 15.44 -3.66
N ALA A 325 -11.05 16.15 -3.50
CA ALA A 325 -10.83 17.41 -4.21
C ALA A 325 -10.75 17.19 -5.73
N GLU A 326 -11.22 18.14 -6.53
CA GLU A 326 -11.31 17.97 -7.99
C GLU A 326 -9.94 17.73 -8.59
N GLU A 327 -8.93 18.44 -8.10
CA GLU A 327 -7.54 18.29 -8.53
C GLU A 327 -7.04 16.86 -8.28
N GLN A 328 -7.39 16.26 -7.14
CA GLN A 328 -7.05 14.87 -6.81
C GLN A 328 -7.82 13.90 -7.72
N ARG A 329 -9.13 14.12 -7.92
CA ARG A 329 -9.99 13.31 -8.79
C ARG A 329 -9.45 13.24 -10.21
N THR A 330 -9.19 14.40 -10.84
CA THR A 330 -8.67 14.46 -12.22
C THR A 330 -7.42 13.60 -12.37
N ARG A 331 -6.51 13.64 -11.39
CA ARG A 331 -5.24 12.88 -11.44
C ARG A 331 -5.47 11.38 -11.27
N LEU A 332 -6.38 10.95 -10.39
CA LEU A 332 -6.77 9.54 -10.27
C LEU A 332 -7.38 9.03 -11.57
N GLU A 333 -8.24 9.83 -12.22
CA GLU A 333 -8.88 9.48 -13.51
C GLU A 333 -7.85 9.41 -14.64
N ASP A 334 -6.92 10.36 -14.71
CA ASP A 334 -5.84 10.40 -15.70
C ASP A 334 -4.90 9.18 -15.57
N ILE A 335 -4.54 8.81 -14.33
CA ILE A 335 -3.77 7.59 -14.06
C ILE A 335 -4.58 6.37 -14.51
N GLY A 336 -5.86 6.31 -14.16
CA GLY A 336 -6.76 5.23 -14.57
C GLY A 336 -6.84 5.04 -16.08
N ARG A 337 -6.99 6.13 -16.83
CA ARG A 337 -6.95 6.12 -18.30
C ARG A 337 -5.67 5.45 -18.81
N TRP A 338 -4.52 5.83 -18.25
CA TRP A 338 -3.24 5.30 -18.68
C TRP A 338 -3.06 3.83 -18.28
N VAL A 339 -3.39 3.46 -17.03
CA VAL A 339 -3.29 2.09 -16.53
C VAL A 339 -4.19 1.15 -17.32
N GLN A 340 -5.46 1.51 -17.55
CA GLN A 340 -6.40 0.67 -18.32
C GLN A 340 -5.90 0.37 -19.74
N LYS A 341 -5.28 1.36 -20.40
CA LYS A 341 -4.71 1.19 -21.75
C LYS A 341 -3.47 0.29 -21.74
N HIS A 342 -2.71 0.27 -20.65
CA HIS A 342 -1.42 -0.41 -20.54
C HIS A 342 -1.38 -1.50 -19.46
N ASP A 343 -2.53 -2.07 -19.11
CA ASP A 343 -2.73 -2.93 -17.94
C ASP A 343 -1.77 -4.13 -17.91
N GLU A 344 -1.57 -4.79 -19.05
CA GLU A 344 -0.64 -5.92 -19.20
C GLU A 344 0.83 -5.58 -18.92
N ALA A 345 1.19 -4.29 -19.00
CA ALA A 345 2.51 -3.79 -18.69
C ALA A 345 2.56 -3.18 -17.27
N VAL A 346 1.46 -3.15 -16.53
CA VAL A 346 1.43 -2.72 -15.13
C VAL A 346 1.25 -3.95 -14.25
N HIS A 347 0.08 -4.57 -14.33
CA HIS A 347 -0.26 -5.77 -13.58
C HIS A 347 0.28 -7.02 -14.25
N GLY A 348 0.55 -8.08 -13.47
CA GLY A 348 1.14 -9.32 -13.99
C GLY A 348 2.60 -9.16 -14.46
N THR A 349 3.28 -8.09 -14.02
CA THR A 349 4.67 -7.82 -14.35
C THR A 349 5.61 -8.04 -13.16
N VAL A 350 6.88 -8.27 -13.45
CA VAL A 350 7.98 -8.28 -12.48
C VAL A 350 9.03 -7.22 -12.85
N ALA A 351 9.99 -7.01 -11.95
CA ALA A 351 11.08 -6.06 -12.16
C ALA A 351 11.76 -6.28 -13.52
N GLY A 352 12.16 -5.17 -14.14
CA GLY A 352 12.70 -5.15 -15.48
C GLY A 352 14.15 -5.59 -15.62
N LEU A 353 14.70 -5.26 -16.77
CA LEU A 353 16.11 -5.39 -17.08
C LEU A 353 16.93 -4.41 -16.24
N GLU A 354 18.15 -4.82 -15.91
CA GLU A 354 19.10 -3.93 -15.28
C GLU A 354 19.56 -2.78 -16.20
N TYR A 355 20.14 -1.74 -15.60
CA TYR A 355 20.68 -0.60 -16.34
C TYR A 355 21.67 -1.01 -17.44
N GLY A 356 21.60 -0.29 -18.56
CA GLY A 356 22.45 -0.48 -19.74
C GLY A 356 21.80 -1.24 -20.90
N HIS A 357 20.73 -2.01 -20.64
CA HIS A 357 20.02 -2.75 -21.69
C HIS A 357 19.04 -1.90 -22.49
N TYR A 358 18.45 -0.88 -21.88
CA TYR A 358 17.53 0.06 -22.51
C TYR A 358 17.68 1.43 -21.83
N PHE A 359 17.44 2.51 -22.57
CA PHE A 359 17.57 3.88 -22.07
C PHE A 359 16.23 4.38 -21.50
N GLY A 360 15.74 3.66 -20.49
CA GLY A 360 14.49 3.92 -19.80
C GLY A 360 14.12 2.77 -18.86
N PRO A 361 13.01 2.89 -18.12
CA PRO A 361 12.49 1.80 -17.30
C PRO A 361 12.05 0.62 -18.17
N THR A 362 12.05 -0.57 -17.59
CA THR A 362 11.45 -1.77 -18.19
C THR A 362 10.74 -2.59 -17.13
N THR A 363 9.82 -3.44 -17.56
CA THR A 363 9.28 -4.55 -16.76
C THR A 363 9.28 -5.81 -17.62
N LEU A 364 9.12 -6.96 -16.98
CA LEU A 364 8.96 -8.25 -17.65
C LEU A 364 7.57 -8.80 -17.36
N SER A 365 6.98 -9.55 -18.30
CA SER A 365 5.85 -10.43 -17.98
C SER A 365 6.25 -11.43 -16.89
N GLU A 366 5.28 -11.97 -16.16
CA GLU A 366 5.52 -12.98 -15.12
C GLU A 366 6.33 -14.18 -15.64
N ASP A 367 6.04 -14.64 -16.86
CA ASP A 367 6.77 -15.72 -17.52
C ASP A 367 8.08 -15.28 -18.21
N ARG A 368 8.42 -13.98 -18.09
CA ARG A 368 9.65 -13.35 -18.60
C ARG A 368 9.85 -13.46 -20.11
N LYS A 369 8.79 -13.69 -20.88
CA LYS A 369 8.82 -13.79 -22.36
C LYS A 369 8.40 -12.52 -23.08
N THR A 370 7.97 -11.50 -22.34
CA THR A 370 7.69 -10.17 -22.87
C THR A 370 8.48 -9.14 -22.07
N ILE A 371 9.19 -8.27 -22.78
CA ILE A 371 9.88 -7.11 -22.21
C ILE A 371 9.06 -5.87 -22.54
N TYR A 372 8.60 -5.15 -21.52
CA TYR A 372 7.91 -3.87 -21.70
C TYR A 372 8.91 -2.72 -21.57
N LEU A 373 9.00 -1.88 -22.59
CA LEU A 373 9.86 -0.70 -22.66
C LEU A 373 9.01 0.55 -22.46
N TYR A 374 9.39 1.41 -21.51
CA TYR A 374 8.66 2.65 -21.22
C TYR A 374 9.41 3.88 -21.72
N ASN A 375 8.81 4.57 -22.69
CA ASN A 375 9.33 5.82 -23.23
C ASN A 375 8.69 7.01 -22.50
N PHE A 376 9.45 7.67 -21.63
CA PHE A 376 9.03 8.93 -20.97
C PHE A 376 9.03 10.13 -21.91
N GLN A 377 9.93 10.08 -22.90
CA GLN A 377 10.02 11.09 -23.95
C GLN A 377 9.33 10.59 -25.20
N LYS A 378 8.78 11.54 -25.98
CA LYS A 378 8.22 11.24 -27.30
C LYS A 378 9.32 10.59 -28.16
N PRO A 379 9.12 9.36 -28.64
CA PRO A 379 10.10 8.71 -29.50
C PRO A 379 10.24 9.48 -30.83
N SER A 380 11.46 9.58 -31.36
CA SER A 380 11.73 10.32 -32.60
C SER A 380 11.92 9.39 -33.82
N GLU A 381 13.00 8.61 -33.82
CA GLU A 381 13.36 7.74 -34.96
C GLU A 381 13.29 6.26 -34.56
N PHE A 382 14.06 5.88 -33.54
CA PHE A 382 14.06 4.55 -32.98
C PHE A 382 14.48 4.56 -31.51
N VAL A 383 14.18 3.46 -30.82
CA VAL A 383 14.75 3.11 -29.52
C VAL A 383 15.59 1.85 -29.63
N THR A 384 16.53 1.67 -28.70
CA THR A 384 17.46 0.52 -28.75
C THR A 384 17.32 -0.37 -27.53
N LEU A 385 17.20 -1.67 -27.77
CA LEU A 385 17.24 -2.73 -26.78
C LEU A 385 18.50 -3.57 -27.01
N LYS A 386 19.34 -3.66 -25.99
CA LYS A 386 20.70 -4.23 -26.07
C LYS A 386 20.81 -5.51 -25.25
N GLY A 387 21.64 -6.44 -25.71
CA GLY A 387 22.03 -7.60 -24.92
C GLY A 387 20.95 -8.68 -24.79
N VAL A 388 19.82 -8.60 -25.49
CA VAL A 388 18.81 -9.66 -25.50
C VAL A 388 19.28 -10.76 -26.45
N LYS A 389 19.58 -11.95 -25.93
CA LYS A 389 20.04 -13.10 -26.73
C LYS A 389 18.90 -13.78 -27.48
N ASN A 390 17.70 -13.68 -26.96
CA ASN A 390 16.52 -14.32 -27.51
C ASN A 390 16.15 -13.73 -28.88
N LYS A 391 15.57 -14.57 -29.73
CA LYS A 391 14.96 -14.12 -30.97
C LYS A 391 13.67 -13.36 -30.67
N VAL A 392 13.54 -12.16 -31.26
CA VAL A 392 12.33 -11.34 -31.21
C VAL A 392 11.25 -11.99 -32.09
N LYS A 393 10.06 -12.21 -31.52
CA LYS A 393 8.87 -12.69 -32.23
C LYS A 393 8.05 -11.54 -32.79
N LYS A 394 7.77 -10.55 -31.94
CA LYS A 394 6.85 -9.46 -32.24
C LYS A 394 7.21 -8.24 -31.39
N ILE A 395 7.06 -7.05 -31.97
CA ILE A 395 7.17 -5.78 -31.24
C ILE A 395 5.93 -4.95 -31.52
N ARG A 396 5.24 -4.49 -30.47
CA ARG A 396 3.97 -3.75 -30.62
C ARG A 396 3.83 -2.64 -29.59
N VAL A 397 2.99 -1.66 -29.90
CA VAL A 397 2.59 -0.62 -28.95
C VAL A 397 1.47 -1.18 -28.08
N VAL A 398 1.68 -1.20 -26.76
CA VAL A 398 0.68 -1.68 -25.81
C VAL A 398 -0.56 -0.77 -25.84
N GLY A 399 -1.76 -1.36 -25.81
CA GLY A 399 -3.01 -0.62 -25.92
C GLY A 399 -3.37 -0.20 -27.35
N SER A 400 -2.74 -0.81 -28.37
CA SER A 400 -3.10 -0.63 -29.78
C SER A 400 -2.80 -1.89 -30.60
N ASP A 401 -3.31 -1.95 -31.83
CA ASP A 401 -2.99 -3.01 -32.80
C ASP A 401 -1.71 -2.73 -33.60
N GLN A 402 -0.97 -1.66 -33.29
CA GLN A 402 0.20 -1.25 -34.07
C GLN A 402 1.43 -2.12 -33.76
N GLU A 403 1.86 -2.90 -34.75
CA GLU A 403 3.16 -3.57 -34.77
C GLU A 403 4.25 -2.60 -35.23
N LEU A 404 5.45 -2.73 -34.67
CA LEU A 404 6.60 -1.87 -34.95
C LEU A 404 7.66 -2.64 -35.74
N GLU A 405 8.18 -1.99 -36.78
CA GLU A 405 9.33 -2.49 -37.51
C GLU A 405 10.59 -2.40 -36.62
N TYR A 406 11.49 -3.36 -36.79
CA TYR A 406 12.79 -3.33 -36.12
C TYR A 406 13.89 -3.90 -37.01
N LYS A 407 15.14 -3.56 -36.68
CA LYS A 407 16.35 -4.14 -37.25
C LYS A 407 17.26 -4.64 -36.13
N VAL A 408 18.04 -5.68 -36.41
CA VAL A 408 19.06 -6.19 -35.51
C VAL A 408 20.42 -5.89 -36.13
N ASN A 409 21.18 -5.00 -35.49
CA ASN A 409 22.50 -4.59 -35.96
C ASN A 409 23.61 -5.17 -35.08
N ASP A 410 24.85 -5.18 -35.58
CA ASP A 410 26.06 -5.40 -34.77
C ASP A 410 26.10 -6.74 -34.01
N SER A 411 25.46 -7.79 -34.52
CA SER A 411 25.58 -9.14 -33.97
C SER A 411 26.89 -9.80 -34.37
N ALA A 412 27.53 -10.50 -33.44
CA ALA A 412 28.63 -11.42 -33.74
C ALA A 412 28.29 -12.80 -33.16
N PRO A 413 27.47 -13.61 -33.85
CA PRO A 413 27.02 -14.92 -33.35
C PRO A 413 28.17 -15.86 -32.99
N TRP A 414 29.30 -15.76 -33.70
CA TRP A 414 30.51 -16.56 -33.45
C TRP A 414 31.21 -16.25 -32.12
N ASN A 415 30.91 -15.11 -31.50
CA ASN A 415 31.42 -14.69 -30.19
C ASN A 415 30.31 -14.60 -29.13
N GLU A 416 29.13 -15.17 -29.40
CA GLU A 416 27.93 -15.09 -28.54
C GLU A 416 27.47 -13.66 -28.22
N ILE A 417 27.82 -12.68 -29.07
CA ILE A 417 27.40 -11.28 -28.91
C ILE A 417 26.06 -11.10 -29.65
N PRO A 418 24.94 -10.86 -28.94
CA PRO A 418 23.67 -10.59 -29.59
C PRO A 418 23.70 -9.23 -30.26
N GLY A 419 22.93 -9.10 -31.33
CA GLY A 419 22.76 -7.81 -32.00
C GLY A 419 21.96 -6.81 -31.15
N ILE A 420 22.09 -5.54 -31.49
CA ILE A 420 21.30 -4.45 -30.93
C ILE A 420 19.98 -4.38 -31.69
N VAL A 421 18.86 -4.55 -30.98
CA VAL A 421 17.52 -4.41 -31.53
C VAL A 421 17.19 -2.91 -31.61
N GLN A 422 17.15 -2.37 -32.82
CA GLN A 422 16.67 -1.01 -33.12
C GLN A 422 15.20 -1.07 -33.51
N ILE A 423 14.33 -0.49 -32.69
CA ILE A 423 12.87 -0.49 -32.86
C ILE A 423 12.45 0.86 -33.40
N PHE A 424 11.86 0.91 -34.59
CA PHE A 424 11.41 2.17 -35.19
C PHE A 424 10.14 2.66 -34.49
N THR A 425 10.13 3.94 -34.12
CA THR A 425 9.08 4.52 -33.27
C THR A 425 8.51 5.78 -33.90
N PRO A 426 7.48 5.66 -34.76
CA PRO A 426 6.90 6.82 -35.41
C PRO A 426 6.14 7.69 -34.40
N GLU A 427 6.12 9.00 -34.61
CA GLU A 427 5.58 9.96 -33.63
C GLU A 427 4.11 9.73 -33.23
N ASN A 428 3.32 9.08 -34.09
CA ASN A 428 1.90 8.85 -33.89
C ASN A 428 1.59 7.78 -32.81
N ILE A 429 2.59 7.05 -32.31
CA ILE A 429 2.41 6.05 -31.26
C ILE A 429 2.42 6.65 -29.85
N ALA A 430 2.79 7.93 -29.73
CA ALA A 430 3.04 8.55 -28.45
C ALA A 430 1.77 8.61 -27.60
N ASP A 431 1.81 8.01 -26.41
CA ASP A 431 0.86 8.34 -25.35
C ASP A 431 1.23 9.69 -24.74
N GLU A 432 0.22 10.43 -24.27
CA GLU A 432 0.37 11.72 -23.60
C GLU A 432 1.32 11.66 -22.40
N TYR A 433 1.30 10.56 -21.65
CA TYR A 433 2.12 10.41 -20.44
C TYR A 433 3.37 9.57 -20.70
N VAL A 434 3.19 8.27 -20.92
CA VAL A 434 4.28 7.31 -21.14
C VAL A 434 3.86 6.32 -22.22
N THR A 435 4.68 6.18 -23.26
CA THR A 435 4.42 5.19 -24.32
C THR A 435 5.03 3.85 -23.95
N VAL A 436 4.28 2.77 -24.10
CA VAL A 436 4.74 1.43 -23.75
C VAL A 436 4.86 0.54 -24.99
N ILE A 437 6.03 -0.06 -25.17
CA ILE A 437 6.32 -1.01 -26.25
C ILE A 437 6.54 -2.39 -25.66
N ALA A 438 5.78 -3.38 -26.12
CA ALA A 438 5.98 -4.79 -25.77
C ALA A 438 6.90 -5.46 -26.80
N VAL A 439 7.94 -6.13 -26.33
CA VAL A 439 8.87 -6.95 -27.12
C VAL A 439 8.70 -8.41 -26.70
N GLU A 440 8.00 -9.19 -27.52
CA GLU A 440 7.77 -10.61 -27.30
C GLU A 440 8.94 -11.43 -27.86
N ILE A 441 9.47 -12.37 -27.07
CA ILE A 441 10.67 -13.14 -27.41
C ILE A 441 10.44 -14.66 -27.37
N GLU A 442 11.36 -15.40 -27.99
CA GLU A 442 11.44 -16.87 -27.88
C GLU A 442 12.10 -17.28 -26.56
N GLY A 443 11.34 -17.91 -25.66
CA GLY A 443 11.83 -18.37 -24.37
C GLY A 443 11.84 -17.27 -23.29
N GLU A 444 12.30 -17.61 -22.09
CA GLU A 444 12.55 -16.63 -21.03
C GLU A 444 13.73 -15.73 -21.39
N VAL A 445 13.71 -14.47 -20.95
CA VAL A 445 14.76 -13.50 -21.28
C VAL A 445 16.16 -13.96 -20.82
N GLU A 446 17.09 -13.99 -21.77
CA GLU A 446 18.50 -14.28 -21.60
C GLU A 446 19.32 -13.04 -21.99
N LEU A 447 20.15 -12.56 -21.06
CA LEU A 447 20.91 -11.33 -21.23
C LEU A 447 22.40 -11.60 -21.46
N TYR A 448 22.98 -10.83 -22.38
CA TYR A 448 24.41 -10.69 -22.58
C TYR A 448 24.90 -9.39 -21.94
N ARG A 449 25.99 -9.49 -21.18
CA ARG A 449 26.76 -8.35 -20.71
C ARG A 449 28.23 -8.59 -20.94
N GLY A 450 28.85 -7.73 -21.72
CA GLY A 450 30.28 -7.72 -21.97
C GLY A 450 30.82 -6.31 -21.98
N ILE A 451 32.13 -6.17 -21.75
CA ILE A 451 32.82 -4.88 -21.69
C ILE A 451 33.19 -4.33 -23.08
N GLY A 452 32.86 -5.06 -24.15
CA GLY A 452 33.26 -4.76 -25.53
C GLY A 452 34.70 -5.20 -25.79
N HIS A 453 34.87 -6.12 -26.73
CA HIS A 453 36.18 -6.53 -27.23
C HIS A 453 36.24 -6.28 -28.74
N ALA A 454 37.45 -6.15 -29.30
CA ALA A 454 37.61 -6.08 -30.74
C ALA A 454 36.99 -7.33 -31.38
N ILE A 455 36.04 -7.13 -32.30
CA ILE A 455 35.45 -8.21 -33.08
C ILE A 455 36.34 -8.38 -34.30
N GLU A 456 37.31 -9.28 -34.21
CA GLU A 456 38.11 -9.69 -35.36
C GLU A 456 37.25 -10.62 -36.25
N LEU A 457 37.05 -10.23 -37.51
CA LEU A 457 36.45 -11.08 -38.53
C LEU A 457 37.51 -12.11 -38.93
N ASN A 458 37.32 -13.37 -38.54
CA ASN A 458 38.10 -14.49 -39.06
C ASN A 458 37.47 -15.07 -40.32
#